data_AF-A0A7L0EYP0-F1
#
_entry.id   AF-A0A7L0EYP0-F1
#
_cell.length_a   1.000
_cell.length_b   1.000
_cell.length_c   1.000
_cell.angle_alpha   90.00
_cell.angle_beta   90.00
_cell.angle_gamma   90.00
#
_symmetry.space_group_name_H-M   'P 1'
#
loop_
_entity.id
_entity.type
_entity.pdbx_description
1 polymer ?
#
loop_
_entity_poly.entity_id
_entity_poly.type
_entity_poly.pdbx_seq_one_letter_code
_entity_poly.pdbx_strand_id
1 'polypeptide(L)'
;RRFTAAVNFSGSDGVWSVFHAGVIGRGLKTAAAGATPPCGRRPPPEEIARNSHLFLSLVLRCCQGGTAAAAAAAGSLPGDPPPQINPEAAKAVAAALVESVCPEAGGGGGELTWPPPPDDQSRCATAERDLRICRRFR
;
A
#
# COMPACT_ATOMS: atom_id res chain seq x y z
N ARG A 1 31.48 20.71 14.06
CA ARG A 1 32.78 20.78 14.78
C ARG A 1 33.23 19.44 15.42
N ARG A 2 32.62 18.29 15.12
CA ARG A 2 33.03 16.99 15.72
C ARG A 2 34.17 16.26 14.98
N PHE A 3 34.31 16.47 13.66
CA PHE A 3 35.29 15.73 12.84
C PHE A 3 36.73 16.26 12.95
N THR A 4 36.93 17.53 13.30
CA THR A 4 38.27 18.14 13.36
C THR A 4 39.01 17.87 14.66
N ALA A 5 38.31 17.43 15.72
CA ALA A 5 38.90 17.18 17.04
C ALA A 5 39.48 15.77 17.20
N ALA A 6 39.17 14.85 16.28
CA ALA A 6 39.58 13.45 16.33
C ALA A 6 40.65 13.10 15.27
N VAL A 7 41.15 14.09 14.53
CA VAL A 7 42.21 13.90 13.52
C VAL A 7 43.47 14.57 14.05
N ASN A 8 44.45 13.75 14.45
CA ASN A 8 45.73 14.24 14.96
C ASN A 8 46.62 14.71 13.80
N PHE A 9 46.76 16.03 13.64
CA PHE A 9 47.69 16.65 12.68
C PHE A 9 49.03 17.05 13.33
N SER A 10 49.34 16.58 14.54
CA SER A 10 50.49 17.04 15.34
C SER A 10 51.87 16.47 14.93
N GLY A 11 52.05 16.06 13.67
CA GLY A 11 53.34 15.66 13.10
C GLY A 11 53.66 16.48 11.85
N SER A 12 54.70 17.30 11.93
CA SER A 12 55.19 18.25 10.91
C SER A 12 55.53 17.62 9.55
N ASP A 13 55.19 18.34 8.47
CA ASP A 13 55.60 18.22 7.07
C ASP A 13 55.17 16.99 6.24
N GLY A 14 53.86 16.70 6.19
CA GLY A 14 53.31 15.78 5.19
C GLY A 14 51.83 16.01 4.90
N VAL A 15 51.43 15.93 3.63
CA VAL A 15 50.03 15.80 3.22
C VAL A 15 49.58 14.37 3.57
N TRP A 16 48.76 14.21 4.60
CA TRP A 16 48.30 12.90 5.06
C TRP A 16 46.94 12.54 4.46
N SER A 17 46.86 11.35 3.86
CA SER A 17 45.58 10.73 3.47
C SER A 17 44.87 10.15 4.69
N VAL A 18 43.54 10.23 4.72
CA VAL A 18 42.71 9.57 5.76
C VAL A 18 42.70 8.05 5.54
N PHE A 19 42.63 7.26 6.62
CA PHE A 19 42.66 5.78 6.56
C PHE A 19 41.54 5.14 5.71
N HIS A 20 40.44 5.87 5.42
CA HIS A 20 39.34 5.37 4.58
C HIS A 20 39.25 6.15 3.26
N ALA A 21 38.86 5.46 2.18
CA ALA A 21 38.66 6.05 0.84
C ALA A 21 37.35 6.86 0.69
N GLY A 22 36.65 7.11 1.80
CA GLY A 22 35.34 7.76 1.85
C GLY A 22 34.35 6.99 2.73
N VAL A 23 33.13 7.48 2.84
CA VAL A 23 32.00 6.77 3.46
C VAL A 23 30.92 6.56 2.42
N ILE A 24 30.32 5.37 2.38
CA ILE A 24 29.15 5.11 1.54
C ILE A 24 27.91 5.54 2.31
N GLY A 25 27.20 6.55 1.82
CA GLY A 25 25.95 7.04 2.42
C GLY A 25 26.14 7.89 3.69
N ARG A 26 25.07 7.98 4.49
CA ARG A 26 25.00 8.85 5.70
C ARG A 26 25.51 8.20 6.99
N GLY A 27 26.07 6.99 6.91
CA GLY A 27 26.47 6.20 8.09
C GLY A 27 25.31 5.40 8.69
N LEU A 28 25.44 5.00 9.96
CA LEU A 28 24.45 4.18 10.66
C LEU A 28 23.06 4.78 10.55
N LYS A 29 22.11 3.98 10.03
CA LYS A 29 20.71 4.38 9.92
C LYS A 29 20.16 4.55 11.33
N THR A 30 20.11 5.79 11.81
CA THR A 30 19.47 6.13 13.08
C THR A 30 18.04 5.61 13.03
N ALA A 31 17.51 5.05 14.12
CA ALA A 31 16.14 4.52 14.16
C ALA A 31 15.09 5.53 13.65
N ALA A 32 15.38 6.84 13.73
CA ALA A 32 14.59 7.93 13.15
C ALA A 32 14.53 7.99 11.61
N ALA A 33 15.44 7.32 10.89
CA ALA A 33 15.49 7.29 9.43
C ALA A 33 14.95 5.97 8.84
N GLY A 34 14.69 4.97 9.69
CA GLY A 34 13.97 3.73 9.34
C GLY A 34 12.52 3.75 9.84
N ALA A 35 12.23 4.51 10.88
CA ALA A 35 10.89 4.96 11.17
C ALA A 35 10.51 5.98 10.10
N THR A 36 9.41 5.70 9.40
CA THR A 36 8.48 6.71 8.91
C THR A 36 8.42 7.92 9.87
N PRO A 37 8.11 9.14 9.39
CA PRO A 37 8.01 10.32 10.25
C PRO A 37 7.13 10.00 11.48
N PRO A 38 7.20 10.76 12.59
CA PRO A 38 6.23 10.67 13.67
C PRO A 38 4.88 11.23 13.19
N CYS A 39 4.32 10.65 12.12
CA CYS A 39 3.00 10.88 11.61
C CYS A 39 2.15 9.70 12.05
N GLY A 40 1.36 9.95 13.09
CA GLY A 40 0.26 9.10 13.48
C GLY A 40 0.69 7.91 14.34
N ARG A 41 0.43 8.02 15.64
CA ARG A 41 0.20 6.85 16.48
C ARG A 41 -0.68 5.87 15.68
N ARG A 42 -0.19 4.65 15.44
CA ARG A 42 -1.01 3.60 14.82
C ARG A 42 -2.29 3.49 15.67
N PRO A 43 -3.48 3.68 15.08
CA PRO A 43 -4.72 3.57 15.84
C PRO A 43 -4.82 2.14 16.43
N PRO A 44 -5.46 1.98 17.59
CA PRO A 44 -5.67 0.67 18.19
C PRO A 44 -6.42 -0.25 17.21
N PRO A 45 -6.20 -1.57 17.28
CA PRO A 45 -6.78 -2.53 16.35
C PRO A 45 -8.32 -2.47 16.30
N GLU A 46 -8.95 -2.14 17.42
CA GLU A 46 -10.41 -1.98 17.52
C GLU A 46 -10.93 -0.80 16.70
N GLU A 47 -10.20 0.32 16.68
CA GLU A 47 -10.56 1.49 15.89
C GLU A 47 -10.39 1.21 14.40
N ILE A 48 -9.33 0.50 14.02
CA ILE A 48 -9.12 0.04 12.64
C ILE A 48 -10.30 -0.84 12.20
N ALA A 49 -10.68 -1.83 13.01
CA ALA A 49 -11.80 -2.72 12.70
C ALA A 49 -13.13 -1.96 12.56
N ARG A 50 -13.40 -0.99 13.46
CA ARG A 50 -14.59 -0.15 13.42
C ARG A 50 -14.64 0.70 12.15
N ASN A 51 -13.54 1.34 11.80
CA ASN A 51 -13.44 2.19 10.61
C ASN A 51 -13.58 1.36 9.33
N SER A 52 -12.97 0.18 9.27
CA SER A 52 -13.15 -0.77 8.17
C SER A 52 -14.61 -1.20 8.04
N HIS A 53 -15.29 -1.53 9.14
CA HIS A 53 -16.69 -1.88 9.13
C HIS A 53 -17.58 -0.73 8.63
N LEU A 54 -17.34 0.50 9.10
CA LEU A 54 -18.08 1.69 8.66
C LEU A 54 -17.88 1.96 7.17
N PHE A 55 -16.64 1.87 6.70
CA PHE A 55 -16.31 2.03 5.28
C PHE A 55 -17.01 0.99 4.41
N LEU A 56 -16.90 -0.30 4.75
CA LEU A 56 -17.55 -1.39 4.01
C LEU A 56 -19.08 -1.24 4.02
N SER A 57 -19.67 -0.85 5.16
CA SER A 57 -21.10 -0.59 5.28
C SER A 57 -21.56 0.54 4.35
N LEU A 58 -20.75 1.60 4.23
CA LEU A 58 -21.03 2.73 3.34
C LEU A 58 -20.93 2.31 1.87
N VAL A 59 -19.87 1.59 1.49
CA VAL A 59 -19.70 1.05 0.12
C VAL A 59 -20.89 0.17 -0.26
N LEU A 60 -21.32 -0.74 0.62
CA LEU A 60 -22.49 -1.59 0.38
C LEU A 60 -23.76 -0.78 0.14
N ARG A 61 -24.01 0.23 0.97
CA ARG A 61 -25.18 1.12 0.81
C ARG A 61 -25.15 1.86 -0.52
N CYS A 62 -23.99 2.34 -0.95
CA CYS A 62 -23.81 2.99 -2.25
C CYS A 62 -24.08 2.00 -3.40
N CYS A 63 -23.61 0.76 -3.29
CA CYS A 63 -23.82 -0.26 -4.31
C CYS A 63 -25.26 -0.78 -4.37
N GLN A 64 -26.09 -0.59 -3.35
CA GLN A 64 -27.49 -1.05 -3.32
C GLN A 64 -28.48 -0.06 -3.98
N GLY A 65 -28.01 1.05 -4.56
CA GLY A 65 -28.84 1.92 -5.41
C GLY A 65 -30.03 2.58 -4.70
N GLY A 66 -29.86 2.98 -3.42
CA GLY A 66 -30.93 3.64 -2.64
C GLY A 66 -32.03 2.71 -2.12
N THR A 67 -32.11 1.47 -2.59
CA THR A 67 -33.08 0.46 -2.12
C THR A 67 -32.89 0.11 -0.64
N ALA A 68 -31.64 0.08 -0.16
CA ALA A 68 -31.33 -0.16 1.24
C ALA A 68 -31.67 1.03 2.16
N ALA A 69 -31.59 2.27 1.65
CA ALA A 69 -32.03 3.44 2.41
C ALA A 69 -33.56 3.49 2.49
N ALA A 70 -34.26 3.11 1.40
CA ALA A 70 -35.70 2.97 1.38
C ALA A 70 -36.20 1.80 2.25
N ALA A 71 -35.53 0.64 2.23
CA ALA A 71 -35.87 -0.52 3.07
C ALA A 71 -35.58 -0.29 4.56
N ALA A 72 -34.49 0.42 4.88
CA ALA A 72 -34.20 0.83 6.26
C ALA A 72 -35.19 1.90 6.78
N ALA A 73 -35.64 2.82 5.92
CA ALA A 73 -36.68 3.80 6.24
C ALA A 73 -38.08 3.17 6.34
N ALA A 74 -38.34 2.09 5.58
CA ALA A 74 -39.62 1.37 5.57
C ALA A 74 -39.74 0.31 6.68
N GLY A 75 -38.69 0.06 7.46
CA GLY A 75 -38.70 -0.95 8.51
C GLY A 75 -38.86 -2.35 7.93
N SER A 76 -37.80 -2.85 7.27
CA SER A 76 -37.75 -4.19 6.65
C SER A 76 -38.36 -5.26 7.57
N LEU A 77 -39.41 -5.93 7.09
CA LEU A 77 -40.09 -7.01 7.80
C LEU A 77 -39.23 -8.29 7.76
N PRO A 78 -39.37 -9.20 8.75
CA PRO A 78 -38.69 -10.48 8.70
C PRO A 78 -39.21 -11.28 7.49
N GLY A 79 -38.39 -11.42 6.44
CA GLY A 79 -38.74 -12.10 5.20
C GLY A 79 -38.38 -11.33 3.93
N ASP A 80 -38.00 -10.05 4.01
CA ASP A 80 -37.55 -9.30 2.84
C ASP A 80 -36.25 -9.90 2.26
N PRO A 81 -36.14 -10.01 0.92
CA PRO A 81 -34.92 -10.46 0.28
C PRO A 81 -33.76 -9.51 0.63
N PRO A 82 -32.53 -10.02 0.80
CA PRO A 82 -31.40 -9.18 1.12
C PRO A 82 -31.23 -8.08 0.06
N PRO A 83 -30.85 -6.85 0.47
CA PRO A 83 -30.72 -5.73 -0.45
C PRO A 83 -29.74 -6.08 -1.57
N GLN A 84 -30.23 -6.03 -2.80
CA GLN A 84 -29.49 -6.45 -3.98
C GLN A 84 -28.36 -5.47 -4.29
N ILE A 85 -27.16 -6.01 -4.55
CA ILE A 85 -26.00 -5.22 -4.95
C ILE A 85 -26.08 -4.96 -6.45
N ASN A 86 -25.97 -3.69 -6.86
CA ASN A 86 -25.89 -3.31 -8.26
C ASN A 86 -24.56 -3.82 -8.86
N PRO A 87 -24.61 -4.65 -9.91
CA PRO A 87 -23.41 -5.24 -10.51
C PRO A 87 -22.48 -4.18 -11.13
N GLU A 88 -23.00 -3.10 -11.70
CA GLU A 88 -22.20 -2.02 -12.27
C GLU A 88 -21.47 -1.23 -11.18
N ALA A 89 -22.12 -1.00 -10.03
CA ALA A 89 -21.48 -0.36 -8.89
C ALA A 89 -20.35 -1.22 -8.32
N ALA A 90 -20.57 -2.54 -8.18
CA ALA A 90 -19.54 -3.47 -7.73
C ALA A 90 -18.36 -3.53 -8.71
N LYS A 91 -18.64 -3.55 -10.03
CA LYS A 91 -17.63 -3.50 -11.08
C LYS A 91 -16.80 -2.22 -11.03
N ALA A 92 -17.43 -1.07 -10.79
CA ALA A 92 -16.73 0.21 -10.63
C ALA A 92 -15.79 0.22 -9.42
N VAL A 93 -16.21 -0.34 -8.28
CA VAL A 93 -15.35 -0.50 -7.09
C VAL A 93 -14.16 -1.42 -7.39
N ALA A 94 -14.40 -2.54 -8.09
CA ALA A 94 -13.33 -3.45 -8.49
C ALA A 94 -12.32 -2.78 -9.45
N ALA A 95 -12.79 -2.01 -10.43
CA ALA A 95 -11.93 -1.27 -11.34
C ALA A 95 -11.06 -0.24 -10.60
N ALA A 96 -11.67 0.54 -9.70
CA ALA A 96 -10.95 1.52 -8.89
C ALA A 96 -9.88 0.86 -7.99
N LEU A 97 -10.19 -0.33 -7.43
CA LEU A 97 -9.22 -1.09 -6.64
C LEU A 97 -8.03 -1.53 -7.50
N VAL A 98 -8.27 -2.09 -8.69
CA VAL A 98 -7.20 -2.51 -9.61
C VAL A 98 -6.33 -1.33 -10.01
N GLU A 99 -6.92 -0.20 -10.39
CA GLU A 99 -6.18 1.02 -10.74
C GLU A 99 -5.31 1.52 -9.59
N SER A 100 -5.83 1.45 -8.35
CA SER A 100 -5.09 1.88 -7.16
C SER A 100 -3.92 0.96 -6.78
N VAL A 101 -4.06 -0.34 -7.01
CA VAL A 101 -3.09 -1.36 -6.58
C VAL A 101 -2.04 -1.63 -7.66
N CYS A 102 -2.47 -1.67 -8.92
CA CYS A 102 -1.65 -1.99 -10.08
C CYS A 102 -2.12 -1.14 -11.28
N PRO A 103 -1.73 0.15 -11.36
CA PRO A 103 -2.19 1.05 -12.42
C PRO A 103 -1.81 0.58 -13.83
N GLU A 104 -0.68 -0.14 -13.94
CA GLU A 104 -0.22 -0.76 -15.19
C GLU A 104 -1.24 -1.78 -15.76
N ALA A 105 -2.15 -2.30 -14.94
CA ALA A 105 -3.21 -3.21 -15.38
C ALA A 105 -4.50 -2.46 -15.78
N GLY A 106 -4.63 -1.17 -15.47
CA GLY A 106 -5.84 -0.36 -15.71
C GLY A 106 -5.89 0.35 -17.07
N GLY A 107 -4.74 0.51 -17.76
CA GLY A 107 -4.63 1.32 -18.98
C GLY A 107 -5.12 0.68 -20.28
N GLY A 108 -5.43 -0.62 -20.29
CA GLY A 108 -5.95 -1.31 -21.46
C GLY A 108 -6.43 -2.66 -21.03
N GLY A 109 -7.76 -2.86 -21.02
CA GLY A 109 -8.48 -4.03 -20.53
C GLY A 109 -7.58 -5.24 -20.33
N GLY A 110 -7.04 -5.37 -19.11
CA GLY A 110 -6.17 -6.48 -18.77
C GLY A 110 -6.87 -7.77 -19.15
N GLU A 111 -6.21 -8.57 -19.98
CA GLU A 111 -6.81 -9.77 -20.52
C GLU A 111 -7.37 -10.63 -19.38
N LEU A 112 -8.69 -10.84 -19.39
CA LEU A 112 -9.40 -11.57 -18.32
C LEU A 112 -9.10 -13.08 -18.37
N THR A 113 -8.58 -13.54 -19.51
CA THR A 113 -8.09 -14.90 -19.70
C THR A 113 -6.82 -15.08 -18.88
N TRP A 114 -6.88 -16.01 -17.93
CA TRP A 114 -5.72 -16.37 -17.13
C TRP A 114 -4.62 -16.89 -18.08
N PRO A 115 -3.37 -16.39 -17.96
CA PRO A 115 -2.30 -16.85 -18.84
C PRO A 115 -2.09 -18.36 -18.70
N PRO A 116 -1.60 -19.04 -19.75
CA PRO A 116 -1.19 -20.44 -19.59
C PRO A 116 -0.13 -20.55 -18.48
N PRO A 117 0.05 -21.75 -17.88
CA PRO A 117 1.08 -21.96 -16.87
C PRO A 117 2.43 -21.48 -17.40
N PRO A 118 3.13 -20.60 -16.66
CA PRO A 118 4.32 -19.94 -17.20
C PRO A 118 5.48 -20.92 -17.32
N ASP A 119 6.12 -20.93 -18.48
CA ASP A 119 7.50 -21.33 -18.67
C ASP A 119 8.44 -20.41 -17.87
N ASP A 120 9.68 -20.83 -17.60
CA ASP A 120 10.58 -20.09 -16.70
C ASP A 120 10.83 -18.63 -17.12
N GLN A 121 10.70 -18.32 -18.41
CA GLN A 121 10.90 -16.97 -18.94
C GLN A 121 9.68 -16.06 -18.70
N SER A 122 8.46 -16.60 -18.74
CA SER A 122 7.23 -15.85 -18.43
C SER A 122 7.03 -15.62 -16.91
N ARG A 123 7.63 -16.45 -16.04
CA ARG A 123 7.67 -16.21 -14.58
C ARG A 123 8.41 -14.92 -14.21
N CYS A 124 9.52 -14.64 -14.90
CA CYS A 124 10.34 -13.46 -14.60
C CYS A 124 9.68 -12.16 -15.05
N ALA A 125 8.87 -12.18 -16.10
CA ALA A 125 8.28 -10.98 -16.69
C ALA A 125 7.27 -10.27 -15.77
N THR A 126 6.48 -11.01 -14.97
CA THR A 126 5.50 -10.41 -14.06
C THR A 126 5.92 -10.43 -12.59
N ALA A 127 7.02 -11.09 -12.24
CA ALA A 127 7.44 -11.28 -10.85
C ALA A 127 7.56 -9.96 -10.06
N GLU A 128 8.10 -8.91 -10.68
CA GLU A 128 8.21 -7.61 -10.01
C GLU A 128 6.84 -6.99 -9.73
N ARG A 129 5.93 -7.03 -10.70
CA ARG A 129 4.55 -6.56 -10.55
C ARG A 129 3.87 -7.34 -9.42
N ASP A 130 3.97 -8.66 -9.44
CA ASP A 130 3.30 -9.54 -8.49
C ASP A 130 3.86 -9.32 -7.06
N LEU A 131 5.17 -9.09 -6.90
CA LEU A 131 5.78 -8.71 -5.63
C LEU A 131 5.31 -7.33 -5.14
N ARG A 132 5.16 -6.34 -6.04
CA ARG A 132 4.62 -5.02 -5.70
C ARG A 132 3.18 -5.12 -5.22
N ILE A 133 2.34 -5.93 -5.89
CA ILE A 133 0.97 -6.22 -5.47
C ILE A 133 0.98 -6.86 -4.08
N CYS A 134 1.76 -7.93 -3.86
CA CYS A 134 1.88 -8.60 -2.57
C CYS A 134 2.30 -7.66 -1.43
N ARG A 135 3.20 -6.70 -1.69
CA ARG A 135 3.62 -5.70 -0.69
C ARG A 135 2.54 -4.67 -0.33
N ARG A 136 1.53 -4.46 -1.19
CA ARG A 136 0.40 -3.56 -0.88
C ARG A 136 -0.65 -4.22 0.02
N PHE A 137 -0.72 -5.56 0.00
CA PHE A 137 -1.66 -6.34 0.80
C PHE A 137 -1.09 -6.88 2.12
N ARG A 138 0.21 -6.70 2.37
CA ARG A 138 0.90 -7.07 3.62
C ARG A 138 1.15 -5.85 4.49
#